data_AF-A0A6P7H0T1-F1
#
_entry.id   AF-A0A6P7H0T1-F1
#
_cell.length_a   1.000
_cell.length_b   1.000
_cell.length_c   1.000
_cell.angle_alpha   90.00
_cell.angle_beta   90.00
_cell.angle_gamma   90.00
#
_symmetry.space_group_name_H-M   'P 1'
#
loop_
_entity.id
_entity.type
_entity.pdbx_description
1 polymer ?
#
loop_
_entity_poly.entity_id
_entity_poly.type
_entity_poly.pdbx_seq_one_letter_code
_entity_poly.pdbx_strand_id
1 'polypeptide(L)'
;MLIVDDIVDESETRYNKTVWYRKVGIKQTIIDSIIFETGASYLFLKYFSDHKHFVHMQKELLHNFSPANTSQILEIENYELENFEEYENLVKSYPFLVHGVTSVMYMVGIDDPEVQALVKKFCIDVCIFGKRYDDITAIVETVSFAEKDNTDIYCSKTTWMAIQVANMGTPQQKKRFKEHYGSADPKSISIIFDIYNELKLVEHFDRYMMEYYDDMYTRIQNLPPLLPKEFFQNMVDLSVSNKFYA
;
A
#
# COMPACT_ATOMS: atom_id res chain seq x y z
N MET A 1 11.31 4.08 0.27
CA MET A 1 10.56 3.10 1.07
C MET A 1 10.95 1.67 0.73
N LEU A 2 10.78 1.19 -0.51
CA LEU A 2 10.98 -0.23 -0.87
C LEU A 2 12.26 -0.91 -0.34
N ILE A 3 13.42 -0.27 -0.38
CA ILE A 3 14.65 -0.92 0.11
C ILE A 3 14.74 -1.04 1.64
N VAL A 4 13.98 -0.22 2.38
CA VAL A 4 13.83 -0.33 3.84
C VAL A 4 12.75 -1.34 4.17
N ASP A 5 11.64 -1.30 3.44
CA ASP A 5 10.56 -2.30 3.46
C ASP A 5 11.11 -3.72 3.28
N ASP A 6 11.97 -3.95 2.28
CA ASP A 6 12.63 -5.25 2.08
C ASP A 6 13.42 -5.73 3.32
N ILE A 7 14.02 -4.81 4.11
CA ILE A 7 14.71 -5.18 5.35
C ILE A 7 13.70 -5.57 6.43
N VAL A 8 12.65 -4.76 6.61
CA VAL A 8 11.59 -4.97 7.61
C VAL A 8 10.87 -6.29 7.37
N ASP A 9 10.61 -6.59 6.10
CA ASP A 9 9.89 -7.79 5.65
C ASP A 9 10.76 -9.04 5.56
N GLU A 10 12.07 -8.89 5.77
CA GLU A 10 13.09 -9.92 5.55
C GLU A 10 13.10 -10.53 4.14
N SER A 11 12.65 -9.76 3.14
CA SER A 11 12.44 -10.22 1.76
C SER A 11 13.71 -10.77 1.11
N GLU A 12 13.53 -11.71 0.18
CA GLU A 12 14.61 -12.27 -0.63
C GLU A 12 14.63 -11.67 -2.05
N THR A 13 13.45 -11.34 -2.58
CA THR A 13 13.25 -10.94 -3.98
C THR A 13 12.32 -9.74 -4.16
N ARG A 14 12.69 -8.85 -5.07
CA ARG A 14 11.86 -7.74 -5.54
C ARG A 14 12.11 -7.49 -7.01
N TYR A 15 11.06 -7.33 -7.81
CA TYR A 15 11.14 -7.18 -9.27
C TYR A 15 12.00 -8.28 -9.93
N ASN A 16 11.78 -9.54 -9.53
CA ASN A 16 12.51 -10.72 -10.00
C ASN A 16 14.03 -10.68 -9.77
N LYS A 17 14.49 -9.87 -8.82
CA LYS A 17 15.91 -9.70 -8.49
C LYS A 17 16.11 -9.79 -6.98
N THR A 18 17.30 -10.22 -6.58
CA THR A 18 17.70 -10.15 -5.17
C THR A 18 17.62 -8.71 -4.66
N VAL A 19 16.98 -8.54 -3.51
CA VAL A 19 16.78 -7.24 -2.84
C VAL A 19 18.10 -6.58 -2.46
N TRP A 20 18.07 -5.27 -2.25
CA TRP A 20 19.28 -4.48 -2.12
C TRP A 20 20.11 -4.85 -0.89
N TYR A 21 19.49 -5.03 0.28
CA TYR A 21 20.22 -5.30 1.52
C TYR A 21 20.88 -6.67 1.57
N ARG A 22 20.39 -7.65 0.80
CA ARG A 22 21.04 -8.95 0.63
C ARG A 22 22.32 -8.84 -0.22
N LYS A 23 22.44 -7.79 -1.06
CA LYS A 23 23.64 -7.54 -1.89
C LYS A 23 24.72 -6.73 -1.17
N VAL A 24 24.33 -5.67 -0.47
CA VAL A 24 25.27 -4.70 0.12
C VAL A 24 25.32 -4.72 1.64
N GLY A 25 24.43 -5.47 2.28
CA GLY A 25 24.25 -5.52 3.72
C GLY A 25 23.32 -4.42 4.26
N ILE A 26 22.78 -4.66 5.46
CA ILE A 26 21.83 -3.77 6.14
C ILE A 26 22.43 -2.38 6.36
N LYS A 27 23.67 -2.30 6.85
CA LYS A 27 24.33 -1.01 7.16
C LYS A 27 24.41 -0.10 5.94
N GLN A 28 24.82 -0.64 4.80
CA GLN A 28 24.92 0.14 3.57
C GLN A 28 23.53 0.53 3.06
N THR A 29 22.55 -0.37 3.13
CA THR A 29 21.18 -0.09 2.72
C THR A 29 20.52 1.04 3.51
N ILE A 30 20.79 1.13 4.82
CA ILE A 30 20.33 2.25 5.66
C ILE A 30 20.93 3.58 5.17
N ILE A 31 22.21 3.61 4.80
CA ILE A 31 22.83 4.83 4.27
C ILE A 31 22.25 5.18 2.90
N ASP A 32 22.07 4.17 2.03
CA ASP A 32 21.53 4.38 0.69
C ASP A 32 20.08 4.86 0.72
N SER A 33 19.25 4.38 1.65
CA SER A 33 17.88 4.86 1.80
C SER A 33 17.81 6.35 2.18
N ILE A 34 18.69 6.78 3.09
CA ILE A 34 18.83 8.20 3.45
C ILE A 34 19.28 9.02 2.23
N ILE A 35 20.21 8.51 1.43
CA ILE A 35 20.68 9.17 0.21
C ILE A 35 19.53 9.33 -0.80
N PHE A 36 18.69 8.30 -0.99
CA PHE A 36 17.55 8.39 -1.90
C PHE A 36 16.51 9.42 -1.43
N GLU A 37 16.15 9.42 -0.15
CA GLU A 37 15.17 10.36 0.41
C GLU A 37 15.68 11.81 0.38
N THR A 38 16.93 12.03 0.79
CA THR A 38 17.56 13.36 0.74
C THR A 38 17.79 13.83 -0.69
N GLY A 39 18.18 12.92 -1.60
CA GLY A 39 18.33 13.20 -3.02
C GLY A 39 17.02 13.63 -3.67
N ALA A 40 15.91 12.92 -3.40
CA ALA A 40 14.58 13.30 -3.87
C ALA A 40 14.18 14.69 -3.36
N SER A 41 14.39 14.96 -2.07
CA SER A 41 14.11 16.26 -1.46
C SER A 41 14.98 17.38 -2.05
N TYR A 42 16.26 17.10 -2.31
CA TYR A 42 17.18 18.06 -2.94
C TYR A 42 16.78 18.38 -4.38
N LEU A 43 16.44 17.37 -5.19
CA LEU A 43 15.95 17.60 -6.56
C LEU A 43 14.67 18.42 -6.55
N PHE A 44 13.76 18.12 -5.63
CA PHE A 44 12.53 18.87 -5.46
C PHE A 44 12.79 20.35 -5.13
N LEU A 45 13.67 20.63 -4.16
CA LEU A 45 14.13 21.98 -3.83
C LEU A 45 14.77 22.68 -5.04
N LYS A 46 15.70 22.00 -5.71
CA LYS A 46 16.49 22.57 -6.81
C LYS A 46 15.63 23.03 -8.00
N TYR A 47 14.59 22.29 -8.34
CA TYR A 47 13.79 22.56 -9.54
C TYR A 47 12.49 23.30 -9.26
N PHE A 48 11.97 23.26 -8.03
CA PHE A 48 10.65 23.83 -7.72
C PHE A 48 10.68 24.96 -6.69
N SER A 49 11.83 25.35 -6.12
CA SER A 49 11.91 26.42 -5.10
C SER A 49 11.28 27.75 -5.53
N ASP A 50 11.38 28.07 -6.81
CA ASP A 50 10.88 29.34 -7.36
C ASP A 50 9.41 29.26 -7.80
N HIS A 51 8.79 28.08 -7.72
CA HIS A 51 7.40 27.90 -8.08
C HIS A 51 6.48 28.56 -7.04
N LYS A 52 5.43 29.29 -7.49
CA LYS A 52 4.51 30.01 -6.59
C LYS A 52 3.84 29.14 -5.51
N HIS A 53 3.68 27.84 -5.78
CA HIS A 53 3.10 26.86 -4.84
C HIS A 53 4.13 25.91 -4.20
N PHE A 54 5.42 26.25 -4.22
CA PHE A 54 6.48 25.40 -3.68
C PHE A 54 6.17 24.88 -2.26
N VAL A 55 5.75 25.78 -1.35
CA VAL A 55 5.43 25.42 0.03
C VAL A 55 4.31 24.38 0.13
N HIS A 56 3.28 24.49 -0.72
CA HIS A 56 2.18 23.51 -0.73
C HIS A 56 2.61 22.16 -1.26
N MET A 57 3.36 22.14 -2.37
CA MET A 57 3.87 20.90 -2.94
C MET A 57 4.88 20.21 -2.01
N GLN A 58 5.73 20.98 -1.32
CA GLN A 58 6.65 20.47 -0.30
C GLN A 58 5.90 19.90 0.90
N LYS A 59 4.81 20.55 1.34
CA LYS A 59 3.95 20.02 2.40
C LYS A 59 3.36 18.66 2.02
N GLU A 60 2.88 18.51 0.79
CA GLU A 60 2.34 17.22 0.33
C GLU A 60 3.43 16.15 0.18
N LEU A 61 4.67 16.52 -0.18
CA LEU A 61 5.81 15.60 -0.16
C LEU A 61 6.07 15.05 1.26
N LEU A 62 6.09 15.95 2.26
CA LEU A 62 6.28 15.56 3.65
C LEU A 62 5.11 14.72 4.19
N HIS A 63 3.87 15.06 3.81
CA HIS A 63 2.69 14.25 4.13
C HIS A 63 2.68 12.89 3.42
N ASN A 64 3.50 12.69 2.39
CA ASN A 64 3.66 11.39 1.77
C ASN A 64 4.65 10.51 2.55
N PHE A 65 5.81 11.07 2.92
CA PHE A 65 6.84 10.33 3.63
C PHE A 65 6.55 10.12 5.11
N SER A 66 6.05 11.13 5.82
CA SER A 66 5.94 11.08 7.29
C SER A 66 4.95 10.00 7.76
N PRO A 67 3.71 9.90 7.23
CA PRO A 67 2.82 8.81 7.57
C PRO A 67 3.40 7.44 7.18
N ALA A 68 3.96 7.31 5.97
CA ALA A 68 4.51 6.05 5.48
C ALA A 68 5.69 5.56 6.32
N ASN A 69 6.58 6.46 6.75
CA ASN A 69 7.69 6.13 7.64
C ASN A 69 7.19 5.77 9.05
N THR A 70 6.19 6.48 9.55
CA THR A 70 5.64 6.21 10.89
C THR A 70 4.88 4.89 10.92
N SER A 71 4.18 4.53 9.85
CA SER A 71 3.43 3.28 9.77
C SER A 71 4.31 2.05 9.71
N GLN A 72 5.59 2.17 9.35
CA GLN A 72 6.55 1.06 9.45
C GLN A 72 6.72 0.58 10.91
N ILE A 73 6.51 1.46 11.90
CA ILE A 73 6.44 1.04 13.31
C ILE A 73 5.30 0.05 13.50
N LEU A 74 4.16 0.31 12.87
CA LEU A 74 2.98 -0.56 12.88
C LEU A 74 3.14 -1.84 12.04
N GLU A 75 4.24 -2.00 11.31
CA GLU A 75 4.53 -3.25 10.60
C GLU A 75 5.54 -4.12 11.35
N ILE A 76 6.33 -3.52 12.25
CA ILE A 76 7.33 -4.22 13.07
C ILE A 76 6.74 -4.67 14.42
N GLU A 77 5.72 -3.98 14.92
CA GLU A 77 5.04 -4.36 16.16
C GLU A 77 4.11 -5.57 15.95
N ASN A 78 4.07 -6.46 16.95
CA ASN A 78 3.12 -7.58 16.96
C ASN A 78 1.75 -7.09 17.46
N TYR A 79 0.72 -7.25 16.64
CA TYR A 79 -0.64 -6.84 16.98
C TYR A 79 -1.56 -8.00 17.30
N GLU A 80 -2.53 -7.73 18.17
CA GLU A 80 -3.64 -8.65 18.37
C GLU A 80 -4.53 -8.60 17.11
N LEU A 81 -4.87 -9.78 16.60
CA LEU A 81 -5.68 -9.96 15.38
C LEU A 81 -7.01 -9.20 15.40
N GLU A 82 -7.50 -8.88 16.59
CA GLU A 82 -8.74 -8.15 16.81
C GLU A 82 -8.60 -6.61 16.72
N ASN A 83 -7.40 -6.06 16.52
CA ASN A 83 -7.20 -4.61 16.46
C ASN A 83 -7.39 -4.02 15.06
N PHE A 84 -8.65 -3.97 14.62
CA PHE A 84 -9.05 -3.45 13.31
C PHE A 84 -8.68 -1.99 13.06
N GLU A 85 -8.62 -1.18 14.12
CA GLU A 85 -8.33 0.25 14.00
C GLU A 85 -6.88 0.50 13.57
N GLU A 86 -5.94 -0.29 14.08
CA GLU A 86 -4.52 -0.19 13.69
C GLU A 86 -4.30 -0.56 12.23
N TYR A 87 -4.94 -1.62 11.75
CA TYR A 87 -4.89 -1.97 10.33
C TYR A 87 -5.46 -0.86 9.45
N GLU A 88 -6.62 -0.30 9.83
CA GLU A 88 -7.23 0.80 9.08
C GLU A 88 -6.36 2.07 9.10
N ASN A 89 -5.60 2.31 10.17
CA ASN A 89 -4.63 3.41 10.24
C ASN A 89 -3.37 3.12 9.40
N LEU A 90 -2.92 1.87 9.37
CA LEU A 90 -1.80 1.41 8.56
C LEU A 90 -2.06 1.64 7.08
N VAL A 91 -3.18 1.15 6.53
CA VAL A 91 -3.47 1.30 5.09
C VAL A 91 -3.63 2.76 4.67
N LYS A 92 -4.13 3.64 5.55
CA LYS A 92 -4.26 5.09 5.31
C LYS A 92 -2.91 5.82 5.29
N SER A 93 -1.87 5.19 5.81
CA SER A 93 -0.55 5.81 5.97
C SER A 93 0.34 5.70 4.73
N TYR A 94 -0.17 5.11 3.63
CA TYR A 94 0.55 4.98 2.35
C TYR A 94 -0.03 5.85 1.22
N PRO A 95 -0.07 7.19 1.32
CA PRO A 95 -0.72 8.06 0.33
C PRO A 95 0.17 8.33 -0.92
N PHE A 96 0.80 7.29 -1.49
CA PHE A 96 1.88 7.42 -2.49
C PHE A 96 1.49 8.19 -3.77
N LEU A 97 0.20 8.24 -4.12
CA LEU A 97 -0.32 9.02 -5.25
C LEU A 97 -0.50 10.51 -4.95
N VAL A 98 -0.76 10.89 -3.69
CA VAL A 98 -1.24 12.23 -3.33
C VAL A 98 -0.24 13.31 -3.75
N HIS A 99 1.03 13.16 -3.38
CA HIS A 99 2.04 14.17 -3.71
C HIS A 99 2.19 14.40 -5.22
N GLY A 100 2.24 13.32 -6.00
CA GLY A 100 2.41 13.42 -7.46
C GLY A 100 1.23 14.14 -8.12
N VAL A 101 0.00 13.72 -7.80
CA VAL A 101 -1.21 14.27 -8.40
C VAL A 101 -1.43 15.74 -8.00
N THR A 102 -1.34 16.03 -6.70
CA THR A 102 -1.57 17.41 -6.18
C THR A 102 -0.49 18.38 -6.64
N SER A 103 0.77 17.94 -6.77
CA SER A 103 1.85 18.78 -7.33
C SER A 103 1.60 19.12 -8.79
N VAL A 104 1.17 18.15 -9.60
CA VAL A 104 0.81 18.41 -11.00
C VAL A 104 -0.35 19.40 -11.08
N MET A 105 -1.38 19.26 -10.24
CA MET A 105 -2.49 20.22 -10.16
C MET A 105 -2.00 21.64 -9.91
N TYR A 106 -1.09 21.84 -8.94
CA TYR A 106 -0.49 23.15 -8.70
C TYR A 106 0.31 23.67 -9.90
N MET A 107 1.03 22.81 -10.61
CA MET A 107 1.83 23.18 -11.78
C MET A 107 0.96 23.62 -12.98
N VAL A 108 -0.24 23.05 -13.13
CA VAL A 108 -1.19 23.44 -14.20
C VAL A 108 -2.18 24.53 -13.76
N GLY A 109 -1.98 25.10 -12.57
CA GLY A 109 -2.79 26.21 -12.07
C GLY A 109 -4.12 25.82 -11.45
N ILE A 110 -4.30 24.56 -11.06
CA ILE A 110 -5.45 24.08 -10.29
C ILE A 110 -5.08 24.18 -8.81
N ASP A 111 -5.28 25.35 -8.22
CA ASP A 111 -4.89 25.69 -6.84
C ASP A 111 -6.08 25.91 -5.88
N ASP A 112 -7.32 25.69 -6.35
CA ASP A 112 -8.52 25.73 -5.53
C ASP A 112 -8.45 24.70 -4.37
N PRO A 113 -8.56 25.14 -3.09
CA PRO A 113 -8.42 24.26 -1.94
C PRO A 113 -9.46 23.14 -1.85
N GLU A 114 -10.69 23.38 -2.30
CA GLU A 114 -11.76 22.38 -2.26
C GLU A 114 -11.53 21.29 -3.31
N VAL A 115 -11.08 21.69 -4.50
CA VAL A 115 -10.70 20.76 -5.56
C VAL A 115 -9.46 19.94 -5.16
N GLN A 116 -8.46 20.58 -4.55
CA GLN A 116 -7.27 19.89 -4.01
C GLN A 116 -7.66 18.85 -2.94
N ALA A 117 -8.55 19.21 -2.01
CA ALA A 117 -9.04 18.30 -0.98
C ALA A 117 -9.84 17.12 -1.56
N LEU A 118 -10.69 17.38 -2.56
CA LEU A 118 -11.44 16.35 -3.27
C LEU A 118 -10.51 15.32 -3.92
N VAL A 119 -9.52 15.80 -4.68
CA VAL A 119 -8.55 14.93 -5.38
C VAL A 119 -7.66 14.18 -4.39
N LYS A 120 -7.24 14.83 -3.30
CA LYS A 120 -6.49 14.16 -2.24
C LYS A 120 -7.27 13.00 -1.63
N LYS A 121 -8.54 13.20 -1.30
CA LYS A 121 -9.40 12.12 -0.79
C LYS A 121 -9.52 10.98 -1.79
N PHE A 122 -9.75 11.30 -3.07
CA PHE A 122 -9.80 10.30 -4.14
C PHE A 122 -8.50 9.47 -4.20
N CYS A 123 -7.34 10.12 -4.20
CA CYS A 123 -6.03 9.45 -4.24
C CYS A 123 -5.80 8.56 -3.02
N ILE A 124 -6.22 8.99 -1.83
CA ILE A 124 -6.12 8.19 -0.60
C ILE A 124 -6.96 6.92 -0.74
N ASP A 125 -8.18 7.00 -1.27
CA ASP A 125 -9.03 5.83 -1.45
C ASP A 125 -8.42 4.82 -2.46
N VAL A 126 -7.75 5.32 -3.51
CA VAL A 126 -6.96 4.45 -4.43
C VAL A 126 -5.81 3.78 -3.70
N CYS A 127 -5.08 4.51 -2.87
CA CYS A 127 -3.95 3.96 -2.12
C CYS A 127 -4.41 2.90 -1.10
N ILE A 128 -5.53 3.12 -0.41
CA ILE A 128 -6.12 2.15 0.53
C ILE A 128 -6.52 0.87 -0.20
N PHE A 129 -7.24 1.00 -1.32
CA PHE A 129 -7.61 -0.16 -2.13
C PHE A 129 -6.37 -0.94 -2.55
N GLY A 130 -5.37 -0.25 -3.08
CA GLY A 130 -4.16 -0.88 -3.54
C GLY A 130 -3.37 -1.58 -2.42
N LYS A 131 -3.28 -1.02 -1.20
CA LYS A 131 -2.66 -1.72 -0.07
C LYS A 131 -3.42 -2.99 0.30
N ARG A 132 -4.76 -2.96 0.29
CA ARG A 132 -5.59 -4.16 0.50
C ARG A 132 -5.42 -5.18 -0.63
N TYR A 133 -5.20 -4.72 -1.87
CA TYR A 133 -4.88 -5.57 -3.01
C TYR A 133 -3.52 -6.24 -2.85
N ASP A 134 -2.50 -5.49 -2.41
CA ASP A 134 -1.16 -6.02 -2.11
C ASP A 134 -1.24 -7.20 -1.13
N ASP A 135 -2.06 -7.08 -0.07
CA ASP A 135 -2.26 -8.15 0.93
C ASP A 135 -2.89 -9.44 0.37
N ILE A 136 -3.67 -9.37 -0.72
CA ILE A 136 -4.28 -10.56 -1.33
C ILE A 136 -3.43 -11.18 -2.44
N THR A 137 -2.52 -10.40 -3.05
CA THR A 137 -1.62 -10.90 -4.12
C THR A 137 -0.87 -12.16 -3.71
N ALA A 138 -0.56 -12.30 -2.42
CA ALA A 138 -0.04 -13.50 -1.75
C ALA A 138 -0.71 -14.83 -2.18
N ILE A 139 -2.01 -14.80 -2.40
CA ILE A 139 -2.87 -15.97 -2.63
C ILE A 139 -3.21 -16.10 -4.11
N VAL A 140 -3.46 -14.97 -4.77
CA VAL A 140 -3.95 -14.96 -6.16
C VAL A 140 -2.83 -15.06 -7.19
N GLU A 141 -1.62 -14.60 -6.86
CA GLU A 141 -0.47 -14.73 -7.73
C GLU A 141 0.29 -16.02 -7.39
N THR A 142 0.16 -17.02 -8.27
CA THR A 142 0.98 -18.23 -8.14
C THR A 142 2.45 -17.85 -8.18
N VAL A 143 3.28 -18.52 -7.37
CA VAL A 143 4.74 -18.28 -7.21
C VAL A 143 5.50 -18.09 -8.53
N SER A 144 5.03 -18.64 -9.66
CA SER A 144 5.67 -18.47 -10.97
C SER A 144 5.49 -17.09 -11.63
N PHE A 145 4.56 -16.27 -11.16
CA PHE A 145 4.27 -14.93 -11.72
C PHE A 145 4.55 -13.78 -10.75
N ALA A 146 4.72 -14.07 -9.45
CA ALA A 146 4.98 -13.05 -8.44
C ALA A 146 6.42 -12.52 -8.57
N GLU A 147 6.57 -11.20 -8.75
CA GLU A 147 7.89 -10.56 -8.86
C GLU A 147 8.56 -10.30 -7.50
N LYS A 148 7.84 -10.57 -6.41
CA LYS A 148 8.27 -10.48 -5.01
C LYS A 148 7.89 -11.76 -4.27
N ASP A 149 8.66 -12.12 -3.25
CA ASP A 149 8.27 -13.15 -2.30
C ASP A 149 7.16 -12.64 -1.37
N ASN A 150 6.27 -13.53 -0.95
CA ASN A 150 5.26 -13.19 0.04
C ASN A 150 5.74 -13.59 1.43
N THR A 151 5.88 -12.59 2.30
CA THR A 151 6.41 -12.77 3.66
C THR A 151 5.34 -12.64 4.75
N ASP A 152 4.12 -12.28 4.37
CA ASP A 152 3.12 -11.74 5.29
C ASP A 152 2.69 -12.74 6.37
N ILE A 153 2.46 -14.01 5.99
CA ILE A 153 2.00 -15.05 6.92
C ILE A 153 3.06 -15.35 7.98
N TYR A 154 4.31 -15.56 7.58
CA TYR A 154 5.35 -15.99 8.54
C TYR A 154 5.95 -14.81 9.31
N CYS A 155 5.92 -13.59 8.76
CA CYS A 155 6.22 -12.36 9.49
C CYS A 155 5.07 -11.90 10.40
N SER A 156 3.95 -12.64 10.45
CA SER A 156 2.77 -12.32 11.26
C SER A 156 2.19 -10.93 10.97
N LYS A 157 2.26 -10.48 9.72
CA LYS A 157 1.85 -9.11 9.36
C LYS A 157 0.36 -8.89 9.53
N THR A 158 0.01 -7.65 9.87
CA THR A 158 -1.37 -7.17 9.92
C THR A 158 -1.87 -6.91 8.50
N THR A 159 -2.49 -7.92 7.89
CA THR A 159 -3.02 -7.86 6.52
C THR A 159 -4.55 -7.80 6.49
N TRP A 160 -5.12 -7.35 5.37
CA TRP A 160 -6.55 -7.45 5.08
C TRP A 160 -7.08 -8.86 5.31
N MET A 161 -6.32 -9.88 4.88
CA MET A 161 -6.68 -11.28 5.01
C MET A 161 -6.79 -11.73 6.47
N ALA A 162 -5.80 -11.41 7.29
CA ALA A 162 -5.80 -11.72 8.72
C ALA A 162 -6.98 -11.04 9.45
N ILE A 163 -7.24 -9.79 9.09
CA ILE A 163 -8.38 -9.01 9.57
C ILE A 163 -9.72 -9.65 9.17
N GLN A 164 -9.87 -10.17 7.95
CA GLN A 164 -11.10 -10.87 7.58
C GLN A 164 -11.29 -12.19 8.34
N VAL A 165 -10.22 -12.91 8.70
CA VAL A 165 -10.32 -14.07 9.59
C VAL A 165 -10.83 -13.65 10.98
N ALA A 166 -10.32 -12.53 11.51
CA ALA A 166 -10.78 -11.99 12.78
C ALA A 166 -12.26 -11.55 12.74
N ASN A 167 -12.74 -11.03 11.61
CA ASN A 167 -14.14 -10.62 11.44
C ASN A 167 -15.09 -11.80 11.22
N MET A 168 -14.76 -12.68 10.27
CA MET A 168 -15.69 -13.67 9.71
C MET A 168 -15.46 -15.08 10.28
N GLY A 169 -14.30 -15.34 10.88
CA GLY A 169 -13.90 -16.66 11.34
C GLY A 169 -14.74 -17.19 12.50
N THR A 170 -15.04 -18.49 12.46
CA THR A 170 -15.58 -19.21 13.63
C THR A 170 -14.54 -19.25 14.77
N PRO A 171 -14.95 -19.50 16.03
CA PRO A 171 -14.00 -19.65 17.14
C PRO A 171 -12.90 -20.69 16.88
N GLN A 172 -13.23 -21.78 16.18
CA GLN A 172 -12.27 -22.83 15.82
C GLN A 172 -11.27 -22.35 14.77
N GLN A 173 -11.74 -21.65 13.73
CA GLN A 173 -10.86 -21.08 12.70
C GLN A 173 -9.94 -20.01 13.28
N LYS A 174 -10.46 -19.11 14.12
CA LYS A 174 -9.65 -18.10 14.83
C LYS A 174 -8.58 -18.73 15.71
N LYS A 175 -8.90 -19.81 16.41
CA LYS A 175 -7.94 -20.55 17.23
C LYS A 175 -6.84 -21.18 16.37
N ARG A 176 -7.21 -21.92 15.32
CA ARG A 176 -6.24 -22.51 14.36
C ARG A 176 -5.37 -21.43 13.74
N PHE A 177 -5.95 -20.30 13.35
CA PHE A 177 -5.23 -19.18 12.79
C PHE A 177 -4.16 -18.66 13.77
N LYS A 178 -4.54 -18.39 15.02
CA LYS A 178 -3.59 -17.95 16.08
C LYS A 178 -2.46 -18.96 16.36
N GLU A 179 -2.72 -20.26 16.19
CA GLU A 179 -1.71 -21.32 16.40
C GLU A 179 -0.68 -21.42 15.26
N HIS A 180 -1.04 -20.97 14.05
CA HIS A 180 -0.24 -21.19 12.84
C HIS A 180 0.28 -19.91 12.16
N TYR A 181 -0.36 -18.75 12.38
CA TYR A 181 0.06 -17.48 11.82
C TYR A 181 1.37 -17.00 12.50
N GLY A 182 2.30 -16.44 11.74
CA GLY A 182 3.65 -16.11 12.21
C GLY A 182 4.64 -17.28 12.18
N SER A 183 4.30 -18.38 11.51
CA SER A 183 5.17 -19.56 11.39
C SER A 183 5.67 -19.75 9.96
N ALA A 184 6.99 -19.91 9.81
CA ALA A 184 7.62 -20.28 8.54
C ALA A 184 7.48 -21.78 8.19
N ASP A 185 6.83 -22.59 9.04
CA ASP A 185 6.59 -24.01 8.76
C ASP A 185 5.61 -24.17 7.58
N PRO A 186 5.97 -24.90 6.51
CA PRO A 186 5.09 -25.06 5.36
C PRO A 186 3.71 -25.63 5.68
N LYS A 187 3.57 -26.44 6.73
CA LYS A 187 2.26 -26.97 7.15
C LYS A 187 1.41 -25.89 7.82
N SER A 188 2.01 -25.07 8.68
CA SER A 188 1.33 -23.91 9.25
C SER A 188 0.85 -22.95 8.16
N ILE A 189 1.70 -22.64 7.19
CA ILE A 189 1.35 -21.81 6.02
C ILE A 189 0.17 -22.41 5.25
N SER A 190 0.22 -23.71 4.95
CA SER A 190 -0.88 -24.42 4.29
C SER A 190 -2.20 -24.33 5.06
N ILE A 191 -2.16 -24.43 6.39
CA ILE A 191 -3.35 -24.31 7.24
C ILE A 191 -3.95 -22.89 7.17
N ILE A 192 -3.11 -21.86 7.10
CA ILE A 192 -3.57 -20.47 6.92
C ILE A 192 -4.26 -20.30 5.57
N PHE A 193 -3.68 -20.82 4.49
CA PHE A 193 -4.34 -20.82 3.16
C PHE A 193 -5.67 -21.59 3.17
N ASP A 194 -5.74 -22.74 3.85
CA ASP A 194 -7.00 -23.49 4.00
C ASP A 194 -8.07 -22.65 4.70
N ILE A 195 -7.71 -21.92 5.77
CA ILE A 195 -8.65 -21.03 6.47
C ILE A 195 -9.13 -19.90 5.54
N TYR A 196 -8.23 -19.30 4.76
CA TYR A 196 -8.61 -18.27 3.78
C TYR A 196 -9.58 -18.80 2.72
N ASN A 197 -9.35 -20.03 2.23
CA ASN A 197 -10.23 -20.71 1.28
C ASN A 197 -11.58 -21.10 1.90
N GLU A 198 -11.59 -21.65 3.12
CA GLU A 198 -12.81 -22.00 3.86
C GLU A 198 -13.72 -20.78 4.05
N LEU A 199 -13.13 -19.60 4.29
CA LEU A 199 -13.83 -18.32 4.45
C LEU A 199 -14.14 -17.62 3.13
N LYS A 200 -13.71 -18.16 1.99
CA LYS A 200 -13.93 -17.57 0.65
C LYS A 200 -13.45 -16.13 0.55
N LEU A 201 -12.24 -15.87 1.07
CA LEU A 201 -11.72 -14.51 1.18
C LEU A 201 -11.34 -13.90 -0.17
N VAL A 202 -10.98 -14.72 -1.17
CA VAL A 202 -10.79 -14.25 -2.56
C VAL A 202 -12.11 -13.73 -3.12
N GLU A 203 -13.19 -14.51 -3.03
CA GLU A 203 -14.50 -14.06 -3.50
C GLU A 203 -15.07 -12.90 -2.68
N HIS A 204 -14.67 -12.80 -1.41
CA HIS A 204 -15.00 -11.63 -0.59
C HIS A 204 -14.28 -10.38 -1.08
N PHE A 205 -13.00 -10.49 -1.42
CA PHE A 205 -12.21 -9.40 -1.96
C PHE A 205 -12.69 -8.99 -3.36
N ASP A 206 -13.08 -9.93 -4.21
CA ASP A 206 -13.65 -9.64 -5.53
C ASP A 206 -14.90 -8.75 -5.41
N ARG A 207 -15.78 -9.03 -4.43
CA ARG A 207 -16.93 -8.16 -4.15
C ARG A 207 -16.50 -6.77 -3.69
N TYR A 208 -15.53 -6.70 -2.78
CA TYR A 208 -14.97 -5.42 -2.32
C TYR A 208 -14.35 -4.61 -3.48
N MET A 209 -13.66 -5.26 -4.41
CA MET A 209 -13.10 -4.65 -5.61
C MET A 209 -14.18 -4.09 -6.53
N MET A 210 -15.26 -4.85 -6.78
CA MET A 210 -16.39 -4.38 -7.59
C MET A 210 -17.06 -3.15 -6.95
N GLU A 211 -17.32 -3.20 -5.64
CA GLU A 211 -17.90 -2.07 -4.89
C GLU A 211 -17.00 -0.83 -4.93
N TYR A 212 -15.69 -1.00 -4.74
CA TYR A 212 -14.69 0.06 -4.88
C TYR A 212 -14.72 0.66 -6.29
N TYR A 213 -14.66 -0.18 -7.34
CA TYR A 213 -14.60 0.27 -8.72
C TYR A 213 -15.85 1.06 -9.12
N ASP A 214 -17.05 0.55 -8.80
CA ASP A 214 -18.33 1.20 -9.10
C ASP A 214 -18.48 2.56 -8.39
N ASP A 215 -18.09 2.64 -7.11
CA ASP A 215 -18.11 3.88 -6.34
C ASP A 215 -17.11 4.90 -6.90
N MET A 216 -15.88 4.47 -7.19
CA MET A 216 -14.85 5.34 -7.79
C MET A 216 -15.29 5.87 -9.17
N TYR A 217 -15.86 5.01 -10.01
CA TYR A 217 -16.36 5.40 -11.33
C TYR A 217 -17.52 6.39 -11.23
N THR A 218 -18.43 6.18 -10.26
CA THR A 218 -19.53 7.11 -9.96
C THR A 218 -18.99 8.47 -9.51
N ARG A 219 -17.98 8.49 -8.64
CA ARG A 219 -17.34 9.73 -8.18
C ARG A 219 -16.64 10.48 -9.32
N ILE A 220 -15.99 9.77 -10.25
CA ILE A 220 -15.38 10.35 -11.45
C ILE A 220 -16.42 11.11 -12.29
N GLN A 221 -17.64 10.58 -12.42
CA GLN A 221 -18.68 11.25 -13.19
C GLN A 221 -19.08 12.61 -12.63
N ASN A 222 -18.91 12.79 -11.32
CA ASN A 222 -19.26 14.00 -10.57
C ASN A 222 -18.06 14.92 -10.31
N LEU A 223 -16.89 14.65 -10.90
CA LEU A 223 -15.73 15.54 -10.77
C LEU A 223 -15.98 16.91 -11.42
N PRO A 224 -15.43 18.01 -10.85
CA PRO A 224 -15.43 19.32 -11.47
C PRO A 224 -14.93 19.29 -12.93
N PRO A 225 -15.53 20.06 -13.86
CA PRO A 225 -15.16 20.02 -15.29
C PRO A 225 -13.71 20.33 -15.62
N LEU A 226 -13.00 21.03 -14.74
CA LEU A 226 -11.58 21.33 -14.89
C LEU A 226 -10.68 20.10 -14.70
N LEU A 227 -11.19 19.04 -14.06
CA LEU A 227 -10.46 17.79 -13.83
C LEU A 227 -10.70 16.84 -15.01
N PRO A 228 -9.63 16.37 -15.68
CA PRO A 228 -9.79 15.46 -16.81
C PRO A 228 -10.22 14.08 -16.32
N LYS A 229 -11.49 13.71 -16.54
CA LYS A 229 -12.05 12.41 -16.08
C LYS A 229 -11.21 11.21 -16.50
N GLU A 230 -10.69 11.21 -17.73
CA GLU A 230 -9.85 10.15 -18.28
C GLU A 230 -8.59 9.86 -17.43
N PHE A 231 -7.97 10.91 -16.87
CA PHE A 231 -6.81 10.73 -15.98
C PHE A 231 -7.17 9.90 -14.73
N PHE A 232 -8.33 10.19 -14.13
CA PHE A 232 -8.81 9.49 -12.94
C PHE A 232 -9.34 8.09 -13.27
N GLN A 233 -9.94 7.90 -14.46
CA GLN A 233 -10.34 6.57 -14.95
C GLN A 233 -9.11 5.68 -15.12
N ASN A 234 -8.10 6.15 -15.85
CA ASN A 234 -6.86 5.40 -16.04
C ASN A 234 -6.17 5.04 -14.71
N MET A 235 -6.25 5.91 -13.70
CA MET A 235 -5.72 5.63 -12.37
C MET A 235 -6.47 4.49 -11.66
N VAL A 236 -7.80 4.46 -11.74
CA VAL A 236 -8.64 3.41 -11.14
C VAL A 236 -8.50 2.09 -11.92
N ASP A 237 -8.49 2.17 -13.25
CA ASP A 237 -8.29 1.00 -14.11
C ASP A 237 -6.92 0.36 -13.86
N LEU A 238 -5.89 1.18 -13.65
CA LEU A 238 -4.58 0.68 -13.30
C LEU A 238 -4.60 0.04 -11.90
N SER A 239 -5.27 0.65 -10.91
CA SER A 239 -5.29 0.13 -9.52
C SER A 239 -5.89 -1.25 -9.38
N VAL A 240 -6.88 -1.59 -10.20
CA VAL A 240 -7.52 -2.93 -10.24
C VAL A 240 -6.82 -3.91 -11.18
N SER A 241 -5.79 -3.46 -11.90
CA SER A 241 -4.95 -4.33 -12.74
C SER A 241 -3.73 -4.82 -11.96
N ASN A 242 -3.21 -6.02 -12.28
CA ASN A 242 -1.96 -6.54 -11.71
C ASN A 242 -0.70 -5.67 -12.02
N LYS A 243 -0.86 -4.51 -12.68
CA LYS A 243 0.25 -3.61 -13.06
C LYS A 243 0.42 -2.40 -12.14
N PHE A 244 -0.44 -2.22 -11.14
CA PHE A 244 -0.33 -1.03 -10.27
C PHE A 244 0.91 -1.05 -9.37
N TYR A 245 1.38 -2.26 -9.02
CA TYR A 245 2.48 -2.50 -8.10
C TYR A 245 3.73 -3.12 -8.74
N ALA A 246 3.68 -3.38 -10.06
CA ALA A 246 4.80 -3.83 -10.89
C ALA A 246 5.58 -2.63 -11.43
#